data_AF-A0A8K0K2R0-F1
#
_entry.id   AF-A0A8K0K2R0-F1
#
_cell.length_a   1.000
_cell.length_b   1.000
_cell.length_c   1.000
_cell.angle_alpha   90.00
_cell.angle_beta   90.00
_cell.angle_gamma   90.00
#
_symmetry.space_group_name_H-M   'P 1'
#
loop_
_entity.id
_entity.type
_entity.pdbx_description
1 polymer ?
#
loop_
_entity_poly.entity_id
_entity_poly.type
_entity_poly.pdbx_seq_one_letter_code
_entity_poly.pdbx_strand_id
1 'polypeptide(L)'
;MVLEIDYLKNDLLSTIDNLRDWAKPEKVTYLFEVNNYIGFIIAFSFQECYQVVTGGVSETTALLQQRFDYIFYTGSTAVGKIVRAAANEHLTPVTLELGGKSPVYLDSTADMDKAVRRIMWGKCINAGQTCIAPDYVLCTKEVGDEFVKRSKDILKEWYGENVKDSPDFCRIVSDRHHQRLTRLMKESGRISIGGSSDAGDLFIEPTVLQDVKPSDAIMQEEIFGPILPIVNVDNAYEAIKLINSRSCGISCPSTIAFFSNFLSLENPLTLYVFTKDKAMQALILSQTKSGSACINDTVLQFAEGHRLMKWEKPLAMYIFSESSSTRDQLVSNVSCGGICVNDVIMHIAGKYDMFWKWKFAQFVQV
;
A
#
# COMPACT_ATOMS: atom_id res chain seq x y z
N MET A 1 -16.61 1.06 1.06
CA MET A 1 -15.25 0.97 0.50
C MET A 1 -15.32 1.48 -0.91
N VAL A 2 -14.53 2.49 -1.25
CA VAL A 2 -14.34 2.96 -2.64
C VAL A 2 -12.96 2.46 -3.07
N LEU A 3 -12.93 1.50 -4.00
CA LEU A 3 -11.71 0.97 -4.60
C LEU A 3 -11.57 1.56 -6.01
N GLU A 4 -10.54 2.37 -6.23
CA GLU A 4 -10.21 2.96 -7.53
C GLU A 4 -9.27 2.02 -8.29
N ILE A 5 -9.72 1.48 -9.43
CA ILE A 5 -8.87 0.76 -10.40
C ILE A 5 -9.40 1.10 -11.80
N ASP A 6 -8.64 1.92 -12.52
CA ASP A 6 -8.91 2.37 -13.91
C ASP A 6 -8.96 1.17 -14.89
N TYR A 7 -10.12 0.51 -15.07
CA TYR A 7 -10.41 -0.29 -16.27
C TYR A 7 -11.92 -0.55 -16.48
N LEU A 8 -12.37 -0.25 -17.72
CA LEU A 8 -13.69 -0.50 -18.36
C LEU A 8 -14.77 0.60 -18.29
N LYS A 9 -14.94 1.29 -19.43
CA LYS A 9 -16.20 1.89 -19.88
C LYS A 9 -17.09 0.77 -20.41
N ASN A 10 -18.28 0.56 -19.82
CA ASN A 10 -19.56 0.54 -20.55
C ASN A 10 -20.75 0.33 -19.61
N ASP A 11 -21.79 1.09 -19.91
CA ASP A 11 -23.19 1.06 -19.47
C ASP A 11 -23.48 1.02 -17.98
N LEU A 12 -24.07 2.13 -17.48
CA LEU A 12 -25.18 2.10 -16.51
C LEU A 12 -25.71 3.53 -16.24
N LEU A 13 -26.37 4.11 -17.25
CA LEU A 13 -27.17 5.33 -17.08
C LEU A 13 -28.37 5.14 -16.12
N SER A 14 -28.74 3.91 -15.76
CA SER A 14 -29.79 3.63 -14.77
C SER A 14 -29.32 3.69 -13.31
N THR A 15 -28.04 3.96 -13.06
CA THR A 15 -27.50 4.13 -11.71
C THR A 15 -28.06 5.46 -11.16
N ILE A 16 -27.79 6.60 -11.80
CA ILE A 16 -28.10 7.94 -11.24
C ILE A 16 -29.58 8.14 -10.82
N ASP A 17 -30.56 7.58 -11.55
CA ASP A 17 -31.98 7.79 -11.24
C ASP A 17 -32.46 7.14 -9.93
N ASN A 18 -31.69 6.21 -9.35
CA ASN A 18 -32.04 5.51 -8.09
C ASN A 18 -31.39 6.13 -6.83
N LEU A 19 -30.73 7.29 -6.95
CA LEU A 19 -30.01 7.98 -5.86
C LEU A 19 -30.82 8.16 -4.56
N ARG A 20 -32.15 8.33 -4.64
CA ARG A 20 -33.02 8.50 -3.47
C ARG A 20 -33.27 7.19 -2.68
N ASP A 21 -33.18 6.04 -3.32
CA ASP A 21 -33.38 4.73 -2.68
C ASP A 21 -32.09 4.15 -2.08
N TRP A 22 -30.93 4.71 -2.42
CA TRP A 22 -29.62 4.22 -2.00
C TRP A 22 -29.19 4.73 -0.61
N ALA A 23 -29.71 5.87 -0.17
CA ALA A 23 -29.46 6.39 1.16
C ALA A 23 -30.34 5.73 2.25
N LYS A 24 -30.66 4.44 2.11
CA LYS A 24 -31.40 3.71 3.15
C LYS A 24 -30.45 3.46 4.32
N PRO A 25 -30.75 3.96 5.53
CA PRO A 25 -29.81 4.04 6.65
C PRO A 25 -29.40 2.70 7.29
N GLU A 26 -29.78 1.57 6.70
CA GLU A 26 -29.65 0.22 7.27
C GLU A 26 -28.62 -0.66 6.55
N LYS A 27 -28.01 -0.19 5.45
CA LYS A 27 -27.11 -1.00 4.61
C LYS A 27 -25.72 -0.39 4.47
N VAL A 28 -24.70 -1.26 4.40
CA VAL A 28 -23.32 -0.87 4.08
C VAL A 28 -23.17 -0.80 2.56
N THR A 29 -22.75 0.36 2.04
CA THR A 29 -22.57 0.58 0.59
C THR A 29 -21.11 0.39 0.18
N TYR A 30 -20.90 -0.50 -0.80
CA TYR A 30 -19.64 -0.70 -1.50
C TYR A 30 -19.71 -0.06 -2.89
N LEU A 31 -18.65 0.61 -3.31
CA LEU A 31 -18.47 1.05 -4.69
C LEU A 31 -17.29 0.27 -5.27
N PHE A 32 -17.55 -0.45 -6.35
CA PHE A 32 -16.52 -1.13 -7.13
C PHE A 32 -16.42 -0.46 -8.51
N GLU A 33 -15.22 -0.03 -8.89
CA GLU A 33 -14.96 0.46 -10.25
C GLU A 33 -14.87 -0.68 -11.28
N VAL A 34 -14.84 -1.94 -10.82
CA VAL A 34 -14.51 -3.10 -11.67
C VAL A 34 -15.71 -4.02 -11.89
N ASN A 35 -15.83 -4.49 -13.13
CA ASN A 35 -16.70 -5.58 -13.57
C ASN A 35 -16.33 -6.88 -12.82
N ASN A 36 -16.92 -7.12 -11.65
CA ASN A 36 -16.45 -8.16 -10.75
C ASN A 36 -17.57 -9.11 -10.34
N TYR A 37 -17.36 -10.39 -10.64
CA TYR A 37 -18.13 -11.51 -10.09
C TYR A 37 -18.30 -11.40 -8.56
N ILE A 38 -17.34 -10.79 -7.84
CA ILE A 38 -17.43 -10.51 -6.40
C ILE A 38 -18.53 -9.49 -6.08
N GLY A 39 -18.63 -8.41 -6.85
CA GLY A 39 -19.72 -7.44 -6.71
C GLY A 39 -21.07 -8.11 -6.92
N PHE A 40 -21.16 -8.99 -7.92
CA PHE A 40 -22.35 -9.83 -8.14
C PHE A 40 -22.61 -10.79 -6.97
N ILE A 41 -21.60 -11.51 -6.47
CA ILE A 41 -21.74 -12.45 -5.34
C ILE A 41 -22.20 -11.72 -4.08
N ILE A 42 -21.63 -10.56 -3.76
CA ILE A 42 -22.04 -9.76 -2.59
C ILE A 42 -23.45 -9.23 -2.78
N ALA A 43 -23.71 -8.63 -3.96
CA ALA A 43 -25.02 -8.11 -4.32
C ALA A 43 -26.07 -9.20 -4.52
N PHE A 44 -25.71 -10.49 -4.57
CA PHE A 44 -26.67 -11.58 -4.65
C PHE A 44 -26.86 -12.26 -3.29
N SER A 45 -25.76 -12.56 -2.60
CA SER A 45 -25.77 -13.35 -1.36
C SER A 45 -26.12 -12.54 -0.11
N PHE A 46 -25.95 -11.21 -0.12
CA PHE A 46 -26.07 -10.41 1.10
C PHE A 46 -26.82 -9.08 0.89
N GLN A 47 -27.81 -9.07 -0.01
CA GLN A 47 -28.61 -7.88 -0.36
C GLN A 47 -29.26 -7.17 0.83
N GLU A 48 -29.56 -7.89 1.90
CA GLU A 48 -30.20 -7.32 3.09
C GLU A 48 -29.26 -6.40 3.88
N CYS A 49 -27.96 -6.68 3.85
CA CYS A 49 -26.95 -5.96 4.64
C CYS A 49 -26.09 -5.03 3.79
N TYR A 50 -25.96 -5.31 2.49
CA TYR A 50 -25.02 -4.61 1.61
C TYR A 50 -25.66 -4.10 0.33
N GLN A 51 -25.17 -2.95 -0.13
CA GLN A 51 -25.46 -2.39 -1.45
C GLN A 51 -24.16 -2.30 -2.24
N VAL A 52 -24.25 -2.62 -3.53
CA VAL A 52 -23.13 -2.50 -4.47
C VAL A 52 -23.50 -1.46 -5.51
N VAL A 53 -22.63 -0.46 -5.65
CA VAL A 53 -22.67 0.52 -6.74
C VAL A 53 -21.48 0.23 -7.64
N THR A 54 -21.67 0.39 -8.94
CA THR A 54 -20.60 0.32 -9.94
C THR A 54 -20.60 1.59 -10.77
N GLY A 55 -19.43 2.10 -11.08
CA GLY A 55 -19.27 3.32 -11.87
C GLY A 55 -17.87 3.88 -11.71
N GLY A 56 -17.56 4.94 -12.46
CA GLY A 56 -16.25 5.60 -12.42
C GLY A 56 -16.29 6.90 -11.64
N VAL A 57 -15.50 7.88 -12.08
CA VAL A 57 -15.36 9.20 -11.43
C VAL A 57 -16.71 9.93 -11.24
N SER A 58 -17.59 9.90 -12.24
CA SER A 58 -18.89 10.60 -12.19
C SER A 58 -19.80 10.04 -11.09
N GLU A 59 -19.95 8.73 -11.04
CA GLU A 59 -20.76 8.00 -10.07
C GLU A 59 -20.16 8.12 -8.67
N THR A 60 -18.83 8.01 -8.56
CA THR A 60 -18.12 8.21 -7.29
C THR A 60 -18.35 9.61 -6.75
N THR A 61 -18.30 10.63 -7.60
CA THR A 61 -18.53 12.02 -7.21
C THR A 61 -19.97 12.22 -6.71
N ALA A 62 -20.96 11.67 -7.40
CA ALA A 62 -22.36 11.72 -6.96
C ALA A 62 -22.59 10.94 -5.64
N LEU A 63 -21.91 9.80 -5.47
CA LEU A 63 -21.97 8.99 -4.26
C LEU A 63 -21.40 9.76 -3.06
N LEU A 64 -20.25 10.40 -3.21
CA LEU A 64 -19.60 11.18 -2.16
C LEU A 64 -20.40 12.41 -1.68
N GLN A 65 -21.41 12.85 -2.43
CA GLN A 65 -22.36 13.89 -1.97
C GLN A 65 -23.37 13.36 -0.94
N GLN A 66 -23.56 12.04 -0.87
CA GLN A 66 -24.47 11.41 0.07
C GLN A 66 -23.85 11.39 1.48
N ARG A 67 -24.72 11.31 2.49
CA ARG A 67 -24.29 11.27 3.89
C ARG A 67 -23.95 9.85 4.32
N PHE A 68 -22.67 9.61 4.60
CA PHE A 68 -22.18 8.39 5.23
C PHE A 68 -21.74 8.64 6.67
N ASP A 69 -21.86 7.63 7.52
CA ASP A 69 -21.34 7.68 8.89
C ASP A 69 -19.81 7.38 8.93
N TYR A 70 -19.28 6.76 7.88
CA TYR A 70 -17.85 6.48 7.71
C TYR A 70 -17.48 6.33 6.23
N ILE A 71 -16.30 6.78 5.81
CA ILE A 71 -15.77 6.52 4.46
C ILE A 71 -14.40 5.81 4.55
N PHE A 72 -14.28 4.69 3.85
CA PHE A 72 -13.02 3.95 3.70
C PHE A 72 -12.60 4.00 2.23
N TYR A 73 -11.39 4.48 1.97
CA TYR A 73 -10.84 4.62 0.64
C TYR A 73 -9.42 4.08 0.58
N THR A 74 -9.12 3.33 -0.48
CA THR A 74 -7.78 2.88 -0.83
C THR A 74 -7.46 3.31 -2.25
N GLY A 75 -6.32 3.97 -2.44
CA GLY A 75 -5.87 4.40 -3.76
C GLY A 75 -4.91 5.57 -3.72
N SER A 76 -4.98 6.44 -4.72
CA SER A 76 -4.04 7.55 -4.86
C SER A 76 -4.25 8.66 -3.82
N THR A 77 -3.16 9.33 -3.42
CA THR A 77 -3.21 10.51 -2.54
C THR A 77 -4.05 11.64 -3.13
N ALA A 78 -4.04 11.82 -4.45
CA ALA A 78 -4.82 12.84 -5.13
C ALA A 78 -6.32 12.65 -4.89
N VAL A 79 -6.82 11.44 -5.07
CA VAL A 79 -8.24 11.11 -4.87
C VAL A 79 -8.58 10.99 -3.38
N GLY A 80 -7.64 10.54 -2.53
CA GLY A 80 -7.82 10.57 -1.08
C GLY A 80 -8.11 11.99 -0.54
N LYS A 81 -7.49 13.02 -1.13
CA LYS A 81 -7.79 14.43 -0.81
C LYS A 81 -9.19 14.84 -1.24
N ILE A 82 -9.66 14.37 -2.40
CA ILE A 82 -11.04 14.61 -2.88
C ILE A 82 -12.05 13.93 -1.94
N VAL A 83 -11.80 12.68 -1.59
CA VAL A 83 -12.65 11.91 -0.64
C VAL A 83 -12.72 12.61 0.71
N ARG A 84 -11.58 13.04 1.26
CA ARG A 84 -11.56 13.79 2.54
C ARG A 84 -12.30 15.11 2.45
N ALA A 85 -12.17 15.84 1.34
CA ALA A 85 -12.87 17.10 1.13
C ALA A 85 -14.40 16.89 1.11
N ALA A 86 -14.89 15.88 0.37
CA ALA A 86 -16.31 15.55 0.33
C ALA A 86 -16.84 15.09 1.70
N ALA A 87 -16.06 14.30 2.44
CA ALA A 87 -16.43 13.81 3.78
C ALA A 87 -16.68 14.95 4.79
N ASN A 88 -16.01 16.10 4.64
CA ASN A 88 -16.15 17.24 5.56
C ASN A 88 -17.54 17.89 5.52
N GLU A 89 -18.29 17.76 4.42
CA GLU A 89 -19.67 18.31 4.30
C GLU A 89 -20.59 17.73 5.39
N HIS A 90 -20.37 16.46 5.75
CA HIS A 90 -21.17 15.74 6.75
C HIS A 90 -20.40 15.44 8.04
N LEU A 91 -19.18 16.00 8.19
CA LEU A 91 -18.24 15.67 9.25
C LEU A 91 -17.97 14.15 9.37
N THR A 92 -17.96 13.47 8.22
CA THR A 92 -17.79 12.02 8.15
C THR A 92 -16.33 11.64 8.43
N PRO A 93 -16.05 10.78 9.42
CA PRO A 93 -14.71 10.23 9.62
C PRO A 93 -14.27 9.38 8.43
N VAL A 94 -12.95 9.37 8.16
CA VAL A 94 -12.38 8.61 7.03
C VAL A 94 -11.16 7.77 7.41
N THR A 95 -11.02 6.60 6.77
CA THR A 95 -9.72 5.92 6.58
C THR A 95 -9.26 6.14 5.15
N LEU A 96 -8.01 6.57 4.99
CA LEU A 96 -7.35 6.70 3.69
C LEU A 96 -6.12 5.79 3.68
N GLU A 97 -6.22 4.64 3.01
CA GLU A 97 -5.09 3.75 2.75
C GLU A 97 -4.42 4.18 1.43
N LEU A 98 -3.39 5.01 1.56
CA LEU A 98 -2.73 5.65 0.42
C LEU A 98 -1.37 5.01 0.11
N GLY A 99 -0.86 5.32 -1.08
CA GLY A 99 0.47 4.88 -1.51
C GLY A 99 1.61 5.75 -0.99
N GLY A 100 2.75 5.62 -1.66
CA GLY A 100 3.95 6.41 -1.39
C GLY A 100 5.21 5.66 -1.80
N LYS A 101 6.36 6.35 -1.79
CA LYS A 101 7.62 5.74 -2.20
C LYS A 101 8.25 4.99 -1.02
N SER A 102 7.91 3.71 -0.87
CA SER A 102 8.46 2.83 0.17
C SER A 102 9.98 2.59 -0.01
N PRO A 103 10.86 3.16 0.84
CA PRO A 103 12.31 3.05 0.69
C PRO A 103 12.82 1.67 1.11
N VAL A 104 13.91 1.23 0.48
CA VAL A 104 14.77 0.16 0.98
C VAL A 104 16.13 0.74 1.32
N TYR A 105 16.58 0.63 2.57
CA TYR A 105 17.99 0.78 2.91
C TYR A 105 18.67 -0.59 2.83
N LEU A 106 19.81 -0.68 2.13
CA LEU A 106 20.60 -1.90 1.99
C LEU A 106 22.07 -1.59 2.22
N ASP A 107 22.71 -2.31 3.14
CA ASP A 107 24.16 -2.20 3.38
C ASP A 107 24.92 -3.51 3.15
N SER A 108 26.24 -3.43 3.18
CA SER A 108 27.15 -4.53 2.91
C SER A 108 27.13 -5.64 3.97
N THR A 109 26.50 -5.43 5.12
CA THR A 109 26.38 -6.46 6.17
C THR A 109 25.21 -7.41 5.90
N ALA A 110 24.26 -7.02 5.04
CA ALA A 110 23.11 -7.84 4.68
C ALA A 110 23.54 -9.19 4.05
N ASP A 111 22.72 -10.21 4.23
CA ASP A 111 22.84 -11.44 3.44
C ASP A 111 22.36 -11.15 2.02
N MET A 112 23.31 -10.86 1.11
CA MET A 112 23.00 -10.30 -0.19
C MET A 112 22.15 -11.25 -1.06
N ASP A 113 22.32 -12.57 -0.96
CA ASP A 113 21.49 -13.54 -1.70
C ASP A 113 20.03 -13.47 -1.25
N LYS A 114 19.80 -13.43 0.07
CA LYS A 114 18.44 -13.28 0.62
C LYS A 114 17.86 -11.90 0.33
N ALA A 115 18.67 -10.85 0.48
CA ALA A 115 18.24 -9.48 0.27
C ALA A 115 17.75 -9.27 -1.16
N VAL A 116 18.54 -9.70 -2.16
CA VAL A 116 18.17 -9.56 -3.58
C VAL A 116 16.89 -10.34 -3.88
N ARG A 117 16.79 -11.61 -3.45
CA ARG A 117 15.56 -12.41 -3.65
C ARG A 117 14.34 -11.75 -3.04
N ARG A 118 14.43 -11.23 -1.81
CA ARG A 118 13.29 -10.62 -1.12
C ARG A 118 12.89 -9.30 -1.76
N ILE A 119 13.85 -8.40 -1.98
CA ILE A 119 13.61 -7.10 -2.60
C ILE A 119 13.04 -7.26 -4.02
N MET A 120 13.63 -8.14 -4.84
CA MET A 120 13.14 -8.35 -6.21
C MET A 120 11.79 -9.04 -6.24
N TRP A 121 11.50 -9.97 -5.32
CA TRP A 121 10.17 -10.57 -5.21
C TRP A 121 9.13 -9.50 -4.85
N GLY A 122 9.37 -8.74 -3.77
CA GLY A 122 8.47 -7.65 -3.36
C GLY A 122 8.29 -6.58 -4.44
N LYS A 123 9.29 -6.39 -5.31
CA LYS A 123 9.19 -5.48 -6.46
C LYS A 123 8.38 -6.06 -7.62
N CYS A 124 8.49 -7.35 -7.89
CA CYS A 124 7.93 -7.96 -9.09
C CYS A 124 6.54 -8.56 -8.88
N ILE A 125 6.11 -8.80 -7.63
CA ILE A 125 4.71 -9.19 -7.36
C ILE A 125 3.75 -8.16 -7.96
N ASN A 126 2.73 -8.64 -8.67
CA ASN A 126 1.78 -7.81 -9.40
C ASN A 126 2.43 -6.78 -10.36
N ALA A 127 3.60 -7.11 -10.92
CA ALA A 127 4.44 -6.17 -11.69
C ALA A 127 4.73 -4.86 -10.94
N GLY A 128 4.90 -4.91 -9.60
CA GLY A 128 5.20 -3.75 -8.77
C GLY A 128 4.04 -2.79 -8.53
N GLN A 129 2.83 -3.14 -8.97
CA GLN A 129 1.59 -2.40 -8.75
C GLN A 129 1.05 -2.73 -7.35
N THR A 130 1.76 -2.29 -6.32
CA THR A 130 1.45 -2.58 -4.91
C THR A 130 1.96 -1.43 -4.03
N CYS A 131 1.11 -0.85 -3.18
CA CYS A 131 1.44 0.32 -2.35
C CYS A 131 2.63 0.09 -1.39
N ILE A 132 2.85 -1.17 -0.98
CA ILE A 132 3.96 -1.59 -0.12
C ILE A 132 5.12 -2.22 -0.89
N ALA A 133 5.13 -2.18 -2.22
CA ALA A 133 6.27 -2.65 -3.00
C ALA A 133 7.52 -1.80 -2.67
N PRO A 134 8.73 -2.39 -2.67
CA PRO A 134 9.97 -1.63 -2.74
C PRO A 134 9.93 -0.62 -3.88
N ASP A 135 9.89 0.66 -3.55
CA ASP A 135 9.81 1.70 -4.58
C ASP A 135 11.21 2.05 -5.09
N TYR A 136 12.19 2.19 -4.18
CA TYR A 136 13.58 2.49 -4.53
C TYR A 136 14.56 1.94 -3.48
N VAL A 137 15.83 1.76 -3.86
CA VAL A 137 16.91 1.29 -2.98
C VAL A 137 17.90 2.42 -2.70
N LEU A 138 18.33 2.51 -1.45
CA LEU A 138 19.39 3.38 -0.94
C LEU A 138 20.54 2.51 -0.45
N CYS A 139 21.70 2.62 -1.10
CA CYS A 139 22.90 1.87 -0.73
C CYS A 139 24.17 2.55 -1.25
N THR A 140 25.34 2.10 -0.82
CA THR A 140 26.60 2.52 -1.47
C THR A 140 26.67 1.99 -2.90
N LYS A 141 27.61 2.53 -3.69
CA LYS A 141 27.79 2.11 -5.08
C LYS A 141 28.13 0.63 -5.21
N GLU A 142 29.05 0.16 -4.38
CA GLU A 142 29.55 -1.22 -4.37
C GLU A 142 28.42 -2.20 -4.04
N VAL A 143 27.57 -1.85 -3.07
CA VAL A 143 26.39 -2.64 -2.69
C VAL A 143 25.38 -2.68 -3.83
N GLY A 144 25.15 -1.54 -4.50
CA GLY A 144 24.23 -1.45 -5.64
C GLY A 144 24.70 -2.26 -6.85
N ASP A 145 25.99 -2.24 -7.16
CA ASP A 145 26.60 -3.02 -8.25
C ASP A 145 26.46 -4.53 -8.00
N GLU A 146 26.70 -4.98 -6.76
CA GLU A 146 26.53 -6.38 -6.39
C GLU A 146 25.05 -6.81 -6.40
N PHE A 147 24.14 -5.95 -5.93
CA PHE A 147 22.70 -6.17 -6.00
C PHE A 147 22.23 -6.39 -7.44
N VAL A 148 22.65 -5.51 -8.36
CA VAL A 148 22.31 -5.60 -9.79
C VAL A 148 22.81 -6.90 -10.40
N LYS A 149 24.06 -7.29 -10.11
CA LYS A 149 24.63 -8.53 -10.66
C LYS A 149 23.77 -9.75 -10.30
N ARG A 150 23.42 -9.91 -9.03
CA ARG A 150 22.62 -11.06 -8.56
C ARG A 150 21.16 -10.99 -9.00
N SER A 151 20.62 -9.78 -9.17
CA SER A 151 19.23 -9.58 -9.59
C SER A 151 18.97 -10.14 -10.99
N LYS A 152 19.95 -10.05 -11.90
CA LYS A 152 19.86 -10.62 -13.26
C LYS A 152 19.62 -12.13 -13.23
N ASP A 153 20.39 -12.84 -12.42
CA ASP A 153 20.32 -14.31 -12.31
C ASP A 153 18.97 -14.74 -11.71
N ILE A 154 18.48 -14.01 -10.70
CA ILE A 154 17.21 -14.30 -10.03
C ILE A 154 16.01 -14.06 -10.95
N LEU A 155 15.99 -12.97 -11.72
CA LEU A 155 14.91 -12.70 -12.66
C LEU A 155 14.82 -13.77 -13.75
N LYS A 156 15.99 -14.22 -14.24
CA LYS A 156 16.07 -15.32 -15.21
C LYS A 156 15.63 -16.65 -14.62
N GLU A 157 15.95 -16.92 -13.35
CA GLU A 157 15.47 -18.11 -12.61
C GLU A 157 13.94 -18.13 -12.51
N TRP A 158 13.31 -17.00 -12.19
CA TRP A 158 11.87 -16.93 -11.96
C TRP A 158 11.04 -16.88 -13.25
N TYR A 159 11.50 -16.13 -14.24
CA TYR A 159 10.68 -15.79 -15.41
C TYR A 159 11.24 -16.32 -16.73
N GLY A 160 12.37 -17.03 -16.69
CA GLY A 160 13.04 -17.56 -17.88
C GLY A 160 13.78 -16.50 -18.68
N GLU A 161 14.15 -16.85 -19.92
CA GLU A 161 14.89 -15.96 -20.82
C GLU A 161 14.03 -14.82 -21.38
N ASN A 162 12.72 -15.07 -21.58
CA ASN A 162 11.78 -14.08 -22.08
C ASN A 162 10.66 -13.85 -21.05
N VAL A 163 10.86 -12.85 -20.20
CA VAL A 163 9.92 -12.51 -19.11
C VAL A 163 8.51 -12.25 -19.63
N LYS A 164 8.37 -11.74 -20.86
CA LYS A 164 7.07 -11.46 -21.48
C LYS A 164 6.20 -12.72 -21.61
N ASP A 165 6.81 -13.87 -21.88
CA ASP A 165 6.12 -15.14 -22.07
C ASP A 165 5.85 -15.86 -20.75
N SER A 166 6.37 -15.34 -19.62
CA SER A 166 6.19 -15.96 -18.30
C SER A 166 4.71 -15.90 -17.86
N PRO A 167 4.11 -17.03 -17.47
CA PRO A 167 2.76 -17.05 -16.92
C PRO A 167 2.67 -16.38 -15.55
N ASP A 168 3.81 -16.22 -14.86
CA ASP A 168 3.90 -15.71 -13.49
C ASP A 168 4.13 -14.20 -13.43
N PHE A 169 4.23 -13.51 -14.58
CA PHE A 169 4.48 -12.07 -14.64
C PHE A 169 3.27 -11.28 -15.17
N CYS A 170 2.80 -10.35 -14.35
CA CYS A 170 1.60 -9.55 -14.62
C CYS A 170 1.82 -8.49 -15.72
N ARG A 171 0.72 -7.85 -16.15
CA ARG A 171 0.72 -6.67 -17.03
C ARG A 171 0.37 -5.41 -16.27
N ILE A 172 0.76 -4.27 -16.84
CA ILE A 172 0.38 -2.96 -16.33
C ILE A 172 -1.12 -2.75 -16.53
N VAL A 173 -1.78 -2.16 -15.53
CA VAL A 173 -3.25 -2.08 -15.45
C VAL A 173 -3.89 -1.32 -16.61
N SER A 174 -3.21 -0.33 -17.20
CA SER A 174 -3.75 0.46 -18.30
C SER A 174 -2.68 1.11 -19.17
N ASP A 175 -3.09 1.53 -20.38
CA ASP A 175 -2.24 2.29 -21.33
C ASP A 175 -1.64 3.54 -20.69
N ARG A 176 -2.43 4.26 -19.89
CA ARG A 176 -1.99 5.48 -19.20
C ARG A 176 -0.85 5.17 -18.23
N HIS A 177 -0.99 4.13 -17.42
CA HIS A 177 0.06 3.71 -16.49
C HIS A 177 1.28 3.18 -17.24
N HIS A 178 1.09 2.43 -18.33
CA HIS A 178 2.17 1.92 -19.16
C HIS A 178 3.01 3.04 -19.79
N GLN A 179 2.36 4.04 -20.39
CA GLN A 179 3.03 5.20 -20.98
C GLN A 179 3.80 6.00 -19.94
N ARG A 180 3.20 6.25 -18.77
CA ARG A 180 3.84 6.95 -17.64
C ARG A 180 5.10 6.20 -17.19
N LEU A 181 4.99 4.91 -16.90
CA LEU A 181 6.12 4.08 -16.45
C LEU A 181 7.23 4.01 -17.49
N THR A 182 6.88 3.80 -18.77
CA THR A 182 7.85 3.76 -19.88
C THR A 182 8.61 5.07 -20.01
N ARG A 183 7.95 6.21 -19.80
CA ARG A 183 8.58 7.53 -19.78
C ARG A 183 9.55 7.66 -18.61
N LEU A 184 9.09 7.39 -17.38
CA LEU A 184 9.94 7.47 -16.18
C LEU A 184 11.21 6.60 -16.31
N MET A 185 11.05 5.39 -16.85
CA MET A 185 12.14 4.44 -17.09
C MET A 185 13.21 4.98 -18.05
N LYS A 186 12.78 5.61 -19.16
CA LYS A 186 13.69 6.10 -20.21
C LYS A 186 14.35 7.43 -19.87
N GLU A 187 13.69 8.25 -19.03
CA GLU A 187 14.15 9.59 -18.66
C GLU A 187 14.95 9.63 -17.35
N SER A 188 15.14 8.50 -16.66
CA SER A 188 15.78 8.46 -15.33
C SER A 188 16.93 7.46 -15.25
N GLY A 189 18.06 7.88 -14.68
CA GLY A 189 19.24 7.04 -14.46
C GLY A 189 19.73 6.27 -15.70
N ARG A 190 20.41 5.15 -15.43
CA ARG A 190 20.92 4.20 -16.42
C ARG A 190 20.26 2.84 -16.22
N ILE A 191 19.71 2.28 -17.29
CA ILE A 191 19.14 0.93 -17.28
C ILE A 191 20.28 -0.10 -17.14
N SER A 192 20.27 -0.85 -16.03
CA SER A 192 21.27 -1.90 -15.76
C SER A 192 20.71 -3.31 -15.96
N ILE A 193 19.39 -3.47 -15.86
CA ILE A 193 18.62 -4.70 -16.09
C ILE A 193 17.33 -4.31 -16.80
N GLY A 194 16.87 -5.14 -17.74
CA GLY A 194 15.58 -4.99 -18.41
C GLY A 194 15.54 -3.77 -19.35
N GLY A 195 14.44 -3.02 -19.27
CA GLY A 195 14.21 -1.82 -20.09
C GLY A 195 13.29 -2.05 -21.29
N SER A 196 12.88 -3.29 -21.56
CA SER A 196 11.94 -3.60 -22.65
C SER A 196 10.50 -3.25 -22.25
N SER A 197 9.71 -2.81 -23.21
CA SER A 197 8.30 -2.49 -23.02
C SER A 197 7.50 -2.80 -24.28
N ASP A 198 6.29 -3.33 -24.14
CA ASP A 198 5.32 -3.51 -25.22
C ASP A 198 3.97 -2.91 -24.82
N ALA A 199 3.57 -1.84 -25.52
CA ALA A 199 2.30 -1.17 -25.26
C ALA A 199 1.09 -2.03 -25.67
N GLY A 200 1.21 -2.86 -26.71
CA GLY A 200 0.11 -3.71 -27.18
C GLY A 200 -0.27 -4.84 -26.21
N ASP A 201 0.66 -5.20 -25.33
CA ASP A 201 0.49 -6.23 -24.29
C ASP A 201 0.54 -5.61 -22.87
N LEU A 202 0.55 -4.28 -22.76
CA LEU A 202 0.76 -3.55 -21.49
C LEU A 202 1.93 -4.11 -20.65
N PHE A 203 2.97 -4.57 -21.33
CA PHE A 203 4.12 -5.22 -20.72
C PHE A 203 5.25 -4.23 -20.49
N ILE A 204 5.86 -4.29 -19.30
CA ILE A 204 7.14 -3.64 -18.98
C ILE A 204 8.00 -4.67 -18.26
N GLU A 205 9.20 -4.91 -18.78
CA GLU A 205 10.15 -5.85 -18.22
C GLU A 205 10.64 -5.38 -16.83
N PRO A 206 10.84 -6.30 -15.85
CA PRO A 206 11.50 -5.97 -14.59
C PRO A 206 12.81 -5.22 -14.83
N THR A 207 12.85 -3.98 -14.37
CA THR A 207 13.92 -3.04 -14.72
C THR A 207 14.60 -2.54 -13.45
N VAL A 208 15.93 -2.53 -13.44
CA VAL A 208 16.72 -1.92 -12.37
C VAL A 208 17.53 -0.78 -12.95
N LEU A 209 17.38 0.41 -12.36
CA LEU A 209 18.10 1.61 -12.76
C LEU A 209 19.22 1.91 -11.77
N GLN A 210 20.42 2.20 -12.27
CA GLN A 210 21.54 2.73 -11.49
C GLN A 210 21.79 4.20 -11.86
N ASP A 211 22.68 4.86 -11.12
CA ASP A 211 23.04 6.26 -11.35
C ASP A 211 21.82 7.21 -11.31
N VAL A 212 20.77 6.83 -10.57
CA VAL A 212 19.54 7.61 -10.40
C VAL A 212 19.79 8.74 -9.40
N LYS A 213 19.41 9.95 -9.78
CA LYS A 213 19.52 11.11 -8.90
C LYS A 213 18.21 11.33 -8.14
N PRO A 214 18.26 11.85 -6.89
CA PRO A 214 17.05 12.20 -6.15
C PRO A 214 16.14 13.20 -6.86
N SER A 215 16.67 13.97 -7.82
CA SER A 215 15.96 14.95 -8.66
C SER A 215 15.31 14.35 -9.91
N ASP A 216 15.61 13.09 -10.26
CA ASP A 216 15.07 12.46 -11.47
C ASP A 216 13.56 12.27 -11.34
N ALA A 217 12.85 12.26 -12.48
CA ALA A 217 11.39 12.15 -12.51
C ALA A 217 10.87 10.89 -11.79
N ILE A 218 11.57 9.75 -11.96
CA ILE A 218 11.21 8.50 -11.27
C ILE A 218 11.29 8.60 -9.74
N MET A 219 12.00 9.60 -9.21
CA MET A 219 12.12 9.85 -7.78
C MET A 219 11.10 10.86 -7.23
N GLN A 220 10.31 11.53 -8.10
CA GLN A 220 9.34 12.56 -7.69
C GLN A 220 7.94 12.04 -7.42
N GLU A 221 7.59 10.86 -7.96
CA GLU A 221 6.27 10.25 -7.80
C GLU A 221 6.38 8.75 -7.47
N GLU A 222 5.31 8.17 -6.94
CA GLU A 222 5.22 6.72 -6.72
C GLU A 222 5.33 5.96 -8.05
N ILE A 223 6.18 4.93 -8.06
CA ILE A 223 6.45 4.19 -9.30
C ILE A 223 5.25 3.32 -9.64
N PHE A 224 4.79 2.48 -8.71
CA PHE A 224 3.65 1.58 -8.93
C PHE A 224 3.80 0.76 -10.23
N GLY A 225 4.95 0.11 -10.38
CA GLY A 225 5.36 -0.61 -11.57
C GLY A 225 6.71 -1.32 -11.39
N PRO A 226 7.16 -2.12 -12.37
CA PRO A 226 8.27 -3.07 -12.20
C PRO A 226 9.64 -2.41 -12.43
N ILE A 227 9.82 -1.15 -12.02
CA ILE A 227 11.05 -0.39 -12.20
C ILE A 227 11.65 -0.04 -10.82
N LEU A 228 12.86 -0.51 -10.52
CA LEU A 228 13.53 -0.33 -9.24
C LEU A 228 14.77 0.58 -9.40
N PRO A 229 14.66 1.88 -9.09
CA PRO A 229 15.80 2.77 -9.03
C PRO A 229 16.67 2.51 -7.80
N ILE A 230 17.99 2.53 -8.03
CA ILE A 230 19.03 2.54 -7.00
C ILE A 230 19.61 3.94 -6.92
N VAL A 231 19.47 4.56 -5.75
CA VAL A 231 20.04 5.88 -5.43
C VAL A 231 21.23 5.66 -4.49
N ASN A 232 22.41 6.09 -4.92
CA ASN A 232 23.60 5.91 -4.11
C ASN A 232 23.65 6.91 -2.95
N VAL A 233 24.02 6.41 -1.78
CA VAL A 233 24.25 7.17 -0.54
C VAL A 233 25.52 6.67 0.11
N ASP A 234 26.25 7.55 0.79
CA ASP A 234 27.54 7.17 1.40
C ASP A 234 27.36 6.33 2.66
N ASN A 235 26.25 6.53 3.38
CA ASN A 235 25.96 5.87 4.64
C ASN A 235 24.48 6.02 5.04
N ALA A 236 24.11 5.40 6.15
CA ALA A 236 22.76 5.46 6.69
C ALA A 236 22.28 6.86 7.07
N TYR A 237 23.15 7.77 7.48
CA TYR A 237 22.74 9.14 7.83
C TYR A 237 22.24 9.89 6.60
N GLU A 238 22.88 9.71 5.44
CA GLU A 238 22.40 10.24 4.17
C GLU A 238 21.10 9.59 3.73
N ALA A 239 20.98 8.27 3.89
CA ALA A 239 19.73 7.55 3.63
C ALA A 239 18.57 8.12 4.47
N ILE A 240 18.77 8.28 5.78
CA ILE A 240 17.81 8.87 6.72
C ILE A 240 17.44 10.30 6.29
N LYS A 241 18.44 11.12 5.95
CA LYS A 241 18.22 12.50 5.49
C LYS A 241 17.35 12.55 4.24
N LEU A 242 17.60 11.66 3.28
CA LEU A 242 16.86 11.59 2.02
C LEU A 242 15.45 11.01 2.20
N ILE A 243 15.25 10.07 3.12
CA ILE A 243 13.91 9.59 3.50
C ILE A 243 13.12 10.74 4.14
N ASN A 244 13.72 11.46 5.09
CA ASN A 244 13.06 12.53 5.82
C ASN A 244 12.84 13.81 4.99
N SER A 245 13.68 14.09 4.00
CA SER A 245 13.50 15.25 3.11
C SER A 245 12.26 15.13 2.23
N ARG A 246 11.79 13.90 2.00
CA ARG A 246 10.56 13.62 1.28
C ARG A 246 9.37 13.96 2.16
N SER A 247 9.34 13.40 3.38
CA SER A 247 8.28 13.57 4.39
C SER A 247 8.02 14.98 4.92
N CYS A 248 8.80 16.00 4.52
CA CYS A 248 8.69 17.34 5.08
C CYS A 248 7.57 18.17 4.41
N GLY A 249 6.34 17.88 4.79
CA GLY A 249 5.27 18.88 4.76
C GLY A 249 5.41 19.79 5.98
N ILE A 250 5.94 21.01 5.78
CA ILE A 250 5.93 22.12 6.76
C ILE A 250 6.68 21.82 8.08
N SER A 251 8.00 22.04 8.13
CA SER A 251 8.73 22.47 9.37
C SER A 251 10.27 22.49 9.24
N CYS A 252 10.85 22.81 8.07
CA CYS A 252 12.28 23.11 8.02
C CYS A 252 12.51 24.63 7.87
N PRO A 253 12.93 25.34 8.93
CA PRO A 253 13.34 26.73 8.82
C PRO A 253 14.77 26.77 8.26
N SER A 254 14.93 26.48 6.97
CA SER A 254 16.12 26.89 6.23
C SER A 254 15.67 27.74 5.05
N THR A 255 16.24 28.93 4.99
CA THR A 255 15.68 30.16 4.40
C THR A 255 15.68 30.22 2.86
N ILE A 256 15.60 29.08 2.16
CA ILE A 256 15.74 29.02 0.69
C ILE A 256 14.63 28.21 -0.02
N ALA A 257 13.66 27.63 0.68
CA ALA A 257 12.60 26.82 0.05
C ALA A 257 11.23 27.54 -0.09
N PHE A 258 11.21 28.87 -0.31
CA PHE A 258 9.95 29.64 -0.29
C PHE A 258 9.23 29.75 -1.65
N PHE A 259 9.73 29.16 -2.74
CA PHE A 259 9.11 29.31 -4.06
C PHE A 259 9.00 28.06 -4.96
N SER A 260 9.20 26.84 -4.44
CA SER A 260 8.85 25.61 -5.18
C SER A 260 7.62 24.95 -4.55
N ASN A 261 6.44 25.37 -5.00
CA ASN A 261 5.14 24.85 -4.65
C ASN A 261 5.01 23.33 -4.92
N PHE A 262 4.34 22.63 -4.00
CA PHE A 262 3.54 21.43 -4.21
C PHE A 262 4.22 20.19 -4.82
N LEU A 263 5.08 19.52 -4.05
CA LEU A 263 5.30 18.06 -4.13
C LEU A 263 5.92 17.59 -2.79
N SER A 264 5.15 17.75 -1.72
CA SER A 264 5.44 17.11 -0.43
C SER A 264 5.21 15.61 -0.61
N LEU A 265 6.28 14.83 -0.78
CA LEU A 265 6.18 13.38 -0.73
C LEU A 265 5.85 12.97 0.70
N GLU A 266 4.67 12.42 0.94
CA GLU A 266 4.20 12.06 2.29
C GLU A 266 5.07 10.94 2.90
N ASN A 267 4.99 10.73 4.22
CA ASN A 267 5.69 9.61 4.86
C ASN A 267 5.32 8.30 4.13
N PRO A 268 6.29 7.42 3.83
CA PRO A 268 6.00 6.20 3.10
C PRO A 268 5.12 5.25 3.91
N LEU A 269 4.28 4.49 3.21
CA LEU A 269 3.47 3.45 3.86
C LEU A 269 4.34 2.38 4.52
N THR A 270 5.49 2.03 3.92
CA THR A 270 6.43 1.07 4.49
C THR A 270 7.89 1.52 4.32
N LEU A 271 8.72 1.17 5.31
CA LEU A 271 10.18 1.25 5.25
C LEU A 271 10.81 -0.15 5.32
N TYR A 272 11.78 -0.43 4.45
CA TYR A 272 12.54 -1.67 4.44
C TYR A 272 14.00 -1.43 4.81
N VAL A 273 14.54 -2.26 5.72
CA VAL A 273 15.91 -2.13 6.20
C VAL A 273 16.64 -3.47 6.12
N PHE A 274 17.58 -3.60 5.19
CA PHE A 274 18.42 -4.77 4.98
C PHE A 274 19.83 -4.52 5.53
N THR A 275 20.07 -5.05 6.73
CA THR A 275 21.36 -4.97 7.43
C THR A 275 21.39 -6.01 8.54
N LYS A 276 22.57 -6.55 8.86
CA LYS A 276 22.80 -7.38 10.05
C LYS A 276 23.15 -6.52 11.27
N ASP A 277 23.53 -5.26 11.08
CA ASP A 277 23.88 -4.34 12.15
C ASP A 277 22.62 -3.89 12.93
N LYS A 278 22.55 -4.29 14.20
CA LYS A 278 21.44 -3.96 15.11
C LYS A 278 21.40 -2.49 15.50
N ALA A 279 22.55 -1.84 15.63
CA ALA A 279 22.62 -0.41 15.90
C ALA A 279 22.10 0.37 14.69
N MET A 280 22.42 -0.09 13.47
CA MET A 280 21.93 0.52 12.24
C MET A 280 20.42 0.36 12.06
N GLN A 281 19.89 -0.83 12.34
CA GLN A 281 18.44 -1.07 12.39
C GLN A 281 17.75 -0.08 13.33
N ALA A 282 18.25 0.04 14.57
CA ALA A 282 17.67 0.94 15.57
C ALA A 282 17.80 2.42 15.17
N LEU A 283 18.94 2.82 14.59
CA LEU A 283 19.17 4.19 14.14
C LEU A 283 18.16 4.57 13.06
N ILE A 284 18.03 3.78 12.00
CA ILE A 284 17.13 4.08 10.89
C ILE A 284 15.68 4.11 11.37
N LEU A 285 15.25 3.12 12.16
CA LEU A 285 13.87 3.05 12.68
C LEU A 285 13.54 4.19 13.65
N SER A 286 14.50 4.67 14.44
CA SER A 286 14.27 5.78 15.39
C SER A 286 14.34 7.17 14.74
N GLN A 287 14.97 7.28 13.57
CA GLN A 287 15.23 8.55 12.90
C GLN A 287 14.38 8.75 11.63
N THR A 288 13.49 7.82 11.30
CA THR A 288 12.58 7.92 10.15
C THR A 288 11.14 7.67 10.58
N LYS A 289 10.18 8.02 9.71
CA LYS A 289 8.74 7.79 9.93
C LYS A 289 8.15 7.06 8.73
N SER A 290 7.37 6.02 9.01
CA SER A 290 6.63 5.25 8.02
C SER A 290 5.40 4.61 8.67
N GLY A 291 4.43 4.18 7.86
CA GLY A 291 3.25 3.46 8.37
C GLY A 291 3.63 2.12 9.02
N SER A 292 4.58 1.41 8.41
CA SER A 292 5.17 0.19 8.96
C SER A 292 6.66 0.10 8.60
N ALA A 293 7.36 -0.87 9.19
CA ALA A 293 8.73 -1.20 8.78
C ALA A 293 8.99 -2.70 8.81
N CYS A 294 9.83 -3.19 7.90
CA CYS A 294 10.28 -4.57 7.89
C CYS A 294 11.81 -4.65 7.79
N ILE A 295 12.42 -5.52 8.61
CA ILE A 295 13.86 -5.72 8.65
C ILE A 295 14.21 -7.01 7.92
N ASN A 296 15.13 -6.91 6.96
CA ASN A 296 15.63 -8.00 6.15
C ASN A 296 14.56 -8.76 5.36
N ASP A 297 13.36 -8.21 5.19
CA ASP A 297 12.31 -8.77 4.34
C ASP A 297 11.47 -7.67 3.69
N THR A 298 10.59 -8.05 2.78
CA THR A 298 9.65 -7.13 2.12
C THR A 298 8.25 -7.71 2.11
N VAL A 299 7.23 -6.85 2.22
CA VAL A 299 5.79 -7.20 2.12
C VAL A 299 5.27 -8.10 3.25
N LEU A 300 6.09 -8.95 3.87
CA LEU A 300 5.66 -9.90 4.91
C LEU A 300 5.08 -9.27 6.17
N GLN A 301 5.40 -8.00 6.46
CA GLN A 301 4.74 -7.26 7.55
C GLN A 301 3.22 -7.15 7.36
N PHE A 302 2.72 -7.33 6.14
CA PHE A 302 1.30 -7.42 5.84
C PHE A 302 0.70 -8.78 6.20
N ALA A 303 1.50 -9.86 6.14
CA ALA A 303 1.07 -11.23 6.45
C ALA A 303 1.25 -11.59 7.93
N GLU A 304 2.23 -10.99 8.62
CA GLU A 304 2.43 -11.20 10.04
C GLU A 304 1.47 -10.34 10.87
N GLY A 305 0.34 -10.93 11.27
CA GLY A 305 -0.56 -10.33 12.27
C GLY A 305 0.08 -10.13 13.66
N HIS A 306 1.34 -10.52 13.88
CA HIS A 306 1.99 -10.55 15.19
C HIS A 306 3.52 -10.35 15.15
N ARG A 307 3.99 -9.10 15.04
CA ARG A 307 5.17 -8.56 15.76
C ARG A 307 5.58 -7.16 15.29
N LEU A 308 4.96 -6.10 15.83
CA LEU A 308 5.65 -4.81 15.99
C LEU A 308 5.23 -4.15 17.31
N MET A 309 6.22 -3.50 17.93
CA MET A 309 6.32 -3.22 19.36
C MET A 309 5.49 -2.01 19.81
N LYS A 310 5.02 -2.06 21.07
CA LYS A 310 4.28 -1.01 21.82
C LYS A 310 2.90 -0.64 21.26
N TRP A 311 1.99 -1.60 21.44
CA TRP A 311 0.53 -1.54 21.52
C TRP A 311 -0.19 -0.21 21.20
N GLU A 312 -0.96 -0.25 20.13
CA GLU A 312 -2.39 0.11 20.23
C GLU A 312 -3.18 -1.14 20.68
N LYS A 313 -4.28 -0.94 21.43
CA LYS A 313 -5.08 -2.04 21.97
C LYS A 313 -5.80 -2.78 20.83
N PRO A 314 -5.64 -4.10 20.68
CA PRO A 314 -6.36 -4.85 19.66
C PRO A 314 -7.86 -4.72 19.88
N LEU A 315 -8.59 -4.54 18.79
CA LEU A 315 -10.02 -4.39 18.84
C LEU A 315 -10.71 -5.65 19.39
N ALA A 316 -10.30 -6.83 18.93
CA ALA A 316 -10.82 -8.10 19.39
C ALA A 316 -9.69 -9.12 19.54
N MET A 317 -9.84 -10.04 20.50
CA MET A 317 -8.92 -11.14 20.76
C MET A 317 -9.68 -12.47 20.72
N TYR A 318 -9.23 -13.38 19.86
CA TYR A 318 -9.80 -14.73 19.71
C TYR A 318 -8.82 -15.75 20.27
N ILE A 319 -9.23 -16.48 21.30
CA ILE A 319 -8.39 -17.46 21.99
C ILE A 319 -8.90 -18.86 21.66
N PHE A 320 -8.15 -19.63 20.89
CA PHE A 320 -8.44 -21.05 20.64
C PHE A 320 -7.53 -21.93 21.49
N SER A 321 -8.07 -22.45 22.58
CA SER A 321 -7.34 -23.30 23.53
C SER A 321 -8.30 -24.14 24.38
N GLU A 322 -8.01 -25.42 24.52
CA GLU A 322 -8.71 -26.31 25.47
C GLU A 322 -8.20 -26.12 26.90
N SER A 323 -6.95 -25.68 27.08
CA SER A 323 -6.34 -25.39 28.38
C SER A 323 -7.01 -24.19 29.06
N SER A 324 -7.59 -24.38 30.24
CA SER A 324 -8.17 -23.30 31.06
C SER A 324 -7.10 -22.33 31.55
N SER A 325 -5.96 -22.83 32.01
CA SER A 325 -4.85 -22.00 32.48
C SER A 325 -4.33 -21.04 31.40
N THR A 326 -4.25 -21.51 30.15
CA THR A 326 -3.83 -20.68 29.01
C THR A 326 -4.87 -19.62 28.67
N ARG A 327 -6.16 -19.97 28.71
CA ARG A 327 -7.26 -19.02 28.50
C ARG A 327 -7.24 -17.92 29.56
N ASP A 328 -7.12 -18.29 30.84
CA ASP A 328 -7.14 -17.34 31.95
C ASP A 328 -5.93 -16.41 31.94
N GLN A 329 -4.74 -16.92 31.59
CA GLN A 329 -3.55 -16.09 31.42
C GLN A 329 -3.71 -15.08 30.28
N LEU A 330 -4.27 -15.48 29.13
CA LEU A 330 -4.44 -14.57 28.00
C LEU A 330 -5.52 -13.52 28.28
N VAL A 331 -6.65 -13.92 28.88
CA VAL A 331 -7.75 -13.00 29.26
C VAL A 331 -7.29 -11.98 30.31
N SER A 332 -6.47 -12.40 31.28
CA SER A 332 -6.03 -11.50 32.37
C SER A 332 -4.89 -10.56 31.98
N ASN A 333 -4.07 -10.92 30.99
CA ASN A 333 -2.86 -10.16 30.66
C ASN A 333 -2.95 -9.37 29.34
N VAL A 334 -4.02 -9.50 28.55
CA VAL A 334 -4.17 -8.81 27.26
C VAL A 334 -5.41 -7.91 27.28
N SER A 335 -5.20 -6.59 27.15
CA SER A 335 -6.28 -5.60 27.03
C SER A 335 -6.74 -5.46 25.59
N CYS A 336 -8.04 -5.68 25.33
CA CYS A 336 -8.65 -5.59 24.00
C CYS A 336 -10.12 -5.12 24.08
N GLY A 337 -10.72 -4.74 22.95
CA GLY A 337 -12.11 -4.26 22.87
C GLY A 337 -13.19 -5.35 22.97
N GLY A 338 -12.85 -6.61 22.66
CA GLY A 338 -13.73 -7.78 22.78
C GLY A 338 -12.94 -9.08 22.83
N ILE A 339 -13.44 -10.10 23.54
CA ILE A 339 -12.79 -11.40 23.69
C ILE A 339 -13.76 -12.51 23.30
N CYS A 340 -13.33 -13.46 22.48
CA CYS A 340 -13.99 -14.77 22.37
C CYS A 340 -13.00 -15.90 22.63
N VAL A 341 -13.51 -16.98 23.23
CA VAL A 341 -12.73 -18.18 23.55
C VAL A 341 -13.37 -19.36 22.83
N ASN A 342 -12.57 -20.07 22.05
CA ASN A 342 -12.97 -21.18 21.19
C ASN A 342 -14.11 -20.83 20.23
N ASP A 343 -14.20 -19.54 19.90
CA ASP A 343 -15.20 -18.96 19.03
C ASP A 343 -14.65 -17.66 18.43
N VAL A 344 -15.34 -17.16 17.42
CA VAL A 344 -15.04 -15.90 16.73
C VAL A 344 -16.31 -15.07 16.68
N ILE A 345 -16.18 -13.75 16.83
CA ILE A 345 -17.25 -12.75 16.61
C ILE A 345 -18.44 -12.82 17.60
N MET A 346 -18.56 -13.86 18.45
CA MET A 346 -19.67 -14.02 19.41
C MET A 346 -19.78 -12.93 20.49
N HIS A 347 -18.72 -12.14 20.74
CA HIS A 347 -18.78 -10.97 21.61
C HIS A 347 -19.72 -9.88 21.08
N ILE A 348 -20.10 -9.93 19.80
CA ILE A 348 -21.08 -9.03 19.17
C ILE A 348 -22.53 -9.50 19.41
N ALA A 349 -22.74 -10.76 19.82
CA ALA A 349 -24.07 -11.38 19.96
C ALA A 349 -24.70 -11.25 21.37
N GLY A 350 -24.06 -10.54 22.30
CA GLY A 350 -24.55 -10.35 23.66
C GLY A 350 -25.74 -9.39 23.74
N LYS A 351 -26.96 -9.91 23.88
CA LYS A 351 -28.08 -9.14 24.44
C LYS A 351 -27.74 -8.81 25.90
N TYR A 352 -27.38 -7.57 26.21
CA TYR A 352 -27.76 -6.76 27.38
C TYR A 352 -26.72 -5.63 27.64
N ASP A 353 -27.22 -4.40 27.42
CA ASP A 353 -26.82 -3.13 28.03
C ASP A 353 -25.39 -2.57 27.80
N MET A 354 -25.23 -1.84 26.70
CA MET A 354 -24.42 -0.62 26.68
C MET A 354 -25.15 0.44 25.85
N PHE A 355 -25.78 1.38 26.55
CA PHE A 355 -26.34 2.61 25.99
C PHE A 355 -25.26 3.45 25.34
N TRP A 356 -25.10 3.34 24.02
CA TRP A 356 -24.82 4.48 23.14
C TRP A 356 -25.38 4.20 21.75
N LYS A 357 -26.45 4.91 21.36
CA LYS A 357 -26.96 4.92 19.99
C LYS A 357 -26.01 5.72 19.09
N TRP A 358 -24.96 5.06 18.61
CA TRP A 358 -24.14 5.55 17.51
C TRP A 358 -24.46 4.71 16.27
N LYS A 359 -24.62 5.36 15.12
CA LYS A 359 -24.53 4.68 13.83
C LYS A 359 -23.06 4.36 13.60
N PHE A 360 -22.66 3.14 13.94
CA PHE A 360 -21.35 2.60 13.60
C PHE A 360 -21.52 1.57 12.48
N ALA A 361 -20.81 1.79 11.38
CA ALA A 361 -20.33 0.71 10.52
C ALA A 361 -18.84 0.53 10.83
N GLN A 362 -18.53 -0.54 11.55
CA GLN A 362 -17.20 -0.99 11.95
C GLN A 362 -17.34 -2.54 11.89
N PHE A 363 -16.54 -3.32 11.15
CA PHE A 363 -15.11 -3.57 11.35
C PHE A 363 -14.45 -4.43 10.26
N VAL A 364 -13.12 -4.51 10.42
CA VAL A 364 -12.04 -5.27 9.76
C VAL A 364 -12.26 -6.81 9.64
N GLN A 365 -11.77 -7.32 8.49
CA GLN A 365 -11.39 -8.69 8.06
C GLN A 365 -12.45 -9.81 7.99
N VAL A 366 -12.74 -10.24 6.75
CA VAL A 366 -11.88 -11.25 6.09
C VAL A 366 -11.27 -10.62 4.85
#